data_AF-A0A315ZRJ1-F1
#
_entry.id   AF-A0A315ZRJ1-F1
#
_cell.length_a   1.000
_cell.length_b   1.000
_cell.length_c   1.000
_cell.angle_alpha   90.00
_cell.angle_beta   90.00
_cell.angle_gamma   90.00
#
_symmetry.space_group_name_H-M   'P 1'
#
loop_
_entity.id
_entity.type
_entity.pdbx_description
1 polymer ?
#
loop_
_entity_poly.entity_id
_entity_poly.type
_entity_poly.pdbx_seq_one_letter_code
_entity_poly.pdbx_strand_id
1 'polypeptide(L)'
;MELMGLAISFATACGDCVAYDLQQLVQLAAAGEQLHEALVVLLIGGRSVTLPLARQALRFLEELRGEELGAPAGANRPNSHGAAAP
;
A
#
# COMPACT_ATOMS: atom_id res chain seq x y z
N MET A 1 6.35 -12.63 -13.24
CA MET A 1 5.26 -13.32 -12.50
C MET A 1 4.79 -12.50 -11.31
N GLU A 2 5.69 -11.85 -10.57
CA GLU A 2 5.36 -11.06 -9.36
C GLU A 2 4.24 -10.02 -9.49
N LEU A 3 4.05 -9.34 -10.64
CA LEU A 3 2.93 -8.41 -10.83
C LEU A 3 1.55 -9.10 -10.77
N MET A 4 1.46 -10.35 -11.23
CA MET A 4 0.23 -11.14 -11.09
C MET A 4 0.04 -11.64 -9.65
N GLY A 5 1.15 -11.93 -8.95
CA GLY A 5 1.14 -12.21 -7.50
C GLY A 5 0.54 -11.04 -6.73
N LEU A 6 1.06 -9.84 -6.97
CA LEU A 6 0.55 -8.59 -6.39
C LEU A 6 -0.95 -8.39 -6.66
N ALA A 7 -1.41 -8.72 -7.88
CA ALA A 7 -2.82 -8.64 -8.23
C ALA A 7 -3.70 -9.61 -7.43
N ILE A 8 -3.25 -10.86 -7.25
CA ILE A 8 -3.96 -11.87 -6.44
C ILE A 8 -3.95 -11.47 -4.96
N SER A 9 -2.84 -10.94 -4.46
CA SER A 9 -2.72 -10.43 -3.09
C SER A 9 -3.69 -9.28 -2.82
N PHE A 10 -3.89 -8.38 -3.79
CA PHE A 10 -4.92 -7.34 -3.73
C PHE A 10 -6.35 -7.89 -3.80
N ALA A 11 -6.60 -8.87 -4.67
CA ALA A 11 -7.92 -9.49 -4.81
C ALA A 11 -8.35 -10.27 -3.56
N THR A 12 -7.39 -10.85 -2.84
CA THR A 12 -7.60 -11.56 -1.56
C THR A 12 -7.48 -10.65 -0.34
N ALA A 13 -7.16 -9.36 -0.54
CA ALA A 13 -6.92 -8.37 0.50
C ALA A 13 -5.87 -8.80 1.55
N CYS A 14 -4.85 -9.57 1.13
CA CYS A 14 -3.76 -10.01 2.01
C CYS A 14 -2.67 -8.95 2.10
N GLY A 15 -2.63 -8.20 3.21
CA GLY A 15 -1.63 -7.14 3.46
C GLY A 15 -0.18 -7.64 3.47
N ASP A 16 0.08 -8.77 4.13
CA ASP A 16 1.42 -9.34 4.23
C ASP A 16 1.92 -9.86 2.86
N CYS A 17 1.01 -10.45 2.07
CA CYS A 17 1.32 -10.91 0.71
C CYS A 17 1.66 -9.72 -0.20
N VAL A 18 0.90 -8.62 -0.10
CA VAL A 18 1.19 -7.38 -0.85
C VAL A 18 2.57 -6.82 -0.51
N ALA A 19 2.96 -6.80 0.77
CA ALA A 19 4.28 -6.35 1.18
C ALA A 19 5.39 -7.25 0.61
N TYR A 20 5.21 -8.57 0.66
CA TYR A 20 6.16 -9.53 0.10
C TYR A 20 6.35 -9.33 -1.41
N ASP A 21 5.24 -9.23 -2.17
CA ASP A 21 5.29 -9.02 -3.62
C ASP A 21 5.97 -7.69 -3.98
N LEU A 22 5.72 -6.61 -3.22
CA LEU A 22 6.36 -5.31 -3.43
C LEU A 22 7.87 -5.34 -3.17
N GLN A 23 8.32 -6.02 -2.11
CA GLN A 23 9.75 -6.21 -1.85
C GLN A 23 10.42 -6.91 -3.02
N GLN A 24 9.84 -8.02 -3.49
CA GLN A 24 10.36 -8.78 -4.62
C GLN A 24 10.40 -7.96 -5.91
N LEU A 25 9.34 -7.19 -6.20
CA LEU A 25 9.28 -6.31 -7.36
C LEU A 25 10.35 -5.22 -7.34
N VAL A 26 10.62 -4.63 -6.16
CA VAL A 26 11.70 -3.65 -5.98
C VAL A 26 13.06 -4.29 -6.19
N GLN A 27 13.29 -5.50 -5.65
CA GLN A 27 14.55 -6.25 -5.86
C GLN A 27 14.78 -6.62 -7.33
N LEU A 28 13.71 -6.85 -8.09
CA LEU A 28 13.75 -7.08 -9.54
C LEU A 28 13.92 -5.78 -10.36
N ALA A 29 14.21 -4.65 -9.69
CA ALA A 29 14.39 -3.33 -10.29
C ALA A 29 13.19 -2.89 -11.15
N ALA A 30 11.96 -3.26 -10.75
CA ALA A 30 10.76 -2.79 -11.43
C ALA A 30 10.69 -1.25 -11.39
N ALA A 31 10.46 -0.64 -12.56
CA ALA A 31 10.32 0.81 -12.68
C ALA A 31 9.21 1.34 -11.74
N GLY A 32 9.44 2.50 -11.13
CA GLY A 32 8.49 3.08 -10.18
C GLY A 32 7.13 3.36 -10.80
N GLU A 33 7.14 3.83 -12.04
CA GLU A 33 5.94 4.10 -12.82
C GLU A 33 5.14 2.83 -13.12
N GLN A 34 5.81 1.72 -13.46
CA GLN A 34 5.16 0.43 -13.68
C GLN A 34 4.42 -0.07 -12.42
N LEU A 35 5.03 0.11 -11.25
CA LEU A 35 4.44 -0.28 -9.97
C LEU A 35 3.30 0.66 -9.56
N HIS A 36 3.46 1.96 -9.81
CA HIS A 36 2.40 2.95 -9.58
C HIS A 36 1.18 2.66 -10.44
N GLU A 37 1.36 2.45 -11.75
CA GLU A 37 0.29 2.09 -12.68
C GLU A 37 -0.40 0.79 -12.27
N ALA A 38 0.37 -0.24 -11.88
CA ALA A 38 -0.19 -1.49 -11.39
C ALA A 38 -1.09 -1.26 -10.16
N LEU A 39 -0.63 -0.50 -9.18
CA LEU A 39 -1.40 -0.18 -7.98
C LEU A 39 -2.67 0.63 -8.30
N VAL A 40 -2.60 1.55 -9.26
CA VAL A 40 -3.77 2.32 -9.74
C VAL A 40 -4.80 1.40 -10.42
N VAL A 41 -4.37 0.51 -11.30
CA VAL A 41 -5.26 -0.46 -11.97
C VAL A 41 -5.91 -1.41 -10.94
N LEU A 42 -5.16 -1.89 -9.95
CA LEU A 42 -5.68 -2.73 -8.88
C LEU A 42 -6.67 -2.00 -7.98
N LEU A 43 -6.47 -0.71 -7.72
CA LEU A 43 -7.42 0.13 -6.99
C LEU A 43 -8.72 0.33 -7.79
N ILE A 44 -8.63 0.59 -9.10
CA ILE A 44 -9.80 0.74 -9.98
C ILE A 44 -10.62 -0.56 -9.99
N GLY A 45 -9.96 -1.71 -10.15
CA GLY A 45 -10.62 -3.02 -10.16
C GLY A 45 -11.21 -3.41 -8.79
N GLY A 46 -10.51 -3.10 -7.71
CA GLY A 46 -10.92 -3.42 -6.33
C GLY A 46 -11.90 -2.42 -5.71
N ARG A 47 -12.08 -1.23 -6.29
CA ARG A 47 -12.97 -0.16 -5.78
C ARG A 47 -12.58 0.29 -4.36
N SER A 48 -13.52 0.93 -3.65
CA SER A 48 -13.27 1.53 -2.32
C SER A 48 -12.81 0.53 -1.25
N VAL A 49 -13.07 -0.77 -1.41
CA VAL A 49 -12.65 -1.79 -0.43
C VAL A 49 -11.14 -2.00 -0.44
N THR A 50 -10.46 -1.83 -1.59
CA THR A 50 -9.00 -1.96 -1.66
C THR A 50 -8.27 -0.65 -1.38
N LEU A 51 -8.98 0.47 -1.21
CA LEU A 51 -8.36 1.78 -0.95
C LEU A 51 -7.46 1.82 0.31
N PRO A 52 -7.83 1.25 1.47
CA PRO A 52 -6.95 1.22 2.64
C PRO A 52 -5.67 0.43 2.37
N LEU A 53 -5.81 -0.71 1.67
CA LEU A 53 -4.70 -1.58 1.28
C LEU A 53 -3.77 -0.88 0.29
N ALA A 54 -4.32 -0.20 -0.72
CA ALA A 54 -3.58 0.58 -1.70
C ALA A 54 -2.74 1.69 -1.05
N ARG A 55 -3.33 2.41 -0.08
CA ARG A 55 -2.59 3.43 0.67
C ARG A 55 -1.45 2.85 1.51
N GLN A 56 -1.65 1.67 2.10
CA GLN A 56 -0.58 0.99 2.84
C GLN A 56 0.52 0.49 1.90
N ALA A 57 0.15 -0.08 0.76
CA ALA A 57 1.07 -0.54 -0.27
C ALA A 57 1.95 0.59 -0.82
N LEU A 58 1.36 1.77 -1.08
CA LEU A 58 2.10 2.96 -1.54
C LEU A 58 3.11 3.45 -0.50
N ARG A 59 2.70 3.59 0.77
CA ARG A 59 3.61 3.98 1.85
C ARG A 59 4.79 3.01 1.99
N PHE A 60 4.49 1.71 1.94
CA PHE A 60 5.52 0.70 2.03
C PHE A 60 6.46 0.72 0.81
N LEU A 61 5.93 0.99 -0.39
CA LEU A 61 6.75 1.16 -1.59
C LEU A 61 7.67 2.38 -1.49
N GLU A 62 7.22 3.48 -0.89
CA GLU A 62 8.03 4.67 -0.61
C GLU A 62 9.17 4.34 0.38
N GLU A 63 8.86 3.62 1.47
CA GLU A 63 9.85 3.14 2.45
C GLU A 63 10.94 2.26 1.78
N LEU A 64 10.53 1.34 0.90
CA LEU A 64 11.46 0.47 0.17
C LEU A 64 12.36 1.20 -0.82
N ARG A 65 11.89 2.34 -1.36
CA ARG A 65 12.60 3.11 -2.38
C ARG A 65 13.50 4.21 -1.81
N GLY A 66 13.47 4.45 -0.50
CA GLY A 66 14.29 5.48 0.13
C GLY A 66 13.88 6.91 -0.25
N GLU A 67 12.58 7.13 -0.52
CA GLU A 67 11.88 8.40 -0.77
C GLU A 67 12.34 9.28 -1.95
N GLU A 68 11.45 9.49 -2.94
CA GLU A 68 11.16 10.80 -3.59
C GLU A 68 9.82 10.71 -4.36
N LEU A 69 8.71 10.87 -3.63
CA LEU A 69 7.50 11.55 -4.12
C LEU A 69 6.88 12.36 -2.97
N GLY A 70 7.70 13.22 -2.34
CA GLY A 70 7.26 14.29 -1.44
C GLY A 70 6.84 13.90 -0.02
N ALA A 71 7.80 13.95 0.91
CA ALA A 71 7.70 14.20 2.37
C ALA A 71 6.54 13.58 3.21
N PRO A 72 6.85 12.84 4.30
CA PRO A 72 5.86 12.30 5.23
C PRO A 72 5.61 13.15 6.52
N ALA A 73 4.42 12.91 7.11
CA ALA A 73 4.10 12.81 8.55
C ALA A 73 4.00 14.06 9.47
N GLY A 74 2.84 14.16 10.16
CA GLY A 74 2.63 15.08 11.30
C GLY A 74 1.22 15.06 11.91
N ALA A 75 1.01 14.14 12.86
CA ALA A 75 0.22 14.30 14.10
C ALA A 75 -1.16 14.99 14.08
N ASN A 76 -2.25 14.20 14.16
CA ASN A 76 -3.25 14.38 15.22
C ASN A 76 -4.15 13.12 15.35
N ARG A 77 -3.83 12.23 16.29
CA ARG A 77 -4.87 11.44 16.96
C ARG A 77 -5.07 12.09 18.32
N PRO A 78 -6.06 12.98 18.50
CA PRO A 78 -6.49 13.29 19.84
C PRO A 78 -7.17 12.02 20.36
N ASN A 79 -6.52 11.35 21.30
CA ASN A 79 -7.29 10.55 22.24
C ASN A 79 -8.18 11.54 23.00
N SER A 80 -9.49 11.30 22.96
CA SER A 80 -10.49 11.73 23.95
C SER A 80 -11.86 11.39 23.38
N HIS A 81 -12.76 10.95 24.25
CA HIS A 81 -14.08 10.31 24.03
C HIS A 81 -14.00 8.78 23.95
N GLY A 82 -14.15 8.05 25.06
CA GLY A 82 -14.59 8.51 26.37
C GLY A 82 -14.44 7.43 27.44
N ALA A 83 -14.23 7.93 28.65
CA ALA A 83 -14.47 7.17 29.86
C ALA A 83 -15.90 6.63 29.84
N ALA A 84 -16.04 5.33 30.11
CA ALA A 84 -17.29 4.76 30.54
C ALA A 84 -17.63 5.34 31.92
N ALA A 85 -18.71 6.11 31.98
CA ALA A 85 -19.62 6.27 33.11
C ALA A 85 -21.01 6.07 32.52
N PRO A 86 -22.02 5.50 33.20
CA PRO A 86 -22.25 5.48 34.65
C PRO A 86 -21.86 4.19 35.38
#